data_AF-A0A9L0IV08-F1
#
_entry.id   AF-A0A9L0IV08-F1
#
_cell.length_a   1.000
_cell.length_b   1.000
_cell.length_c   1.000
_cell.angle_alpha   90.00
_cell.angle_beta   90.00
_cell.angle_gamma   90.00
#
_symmetry.space_group_name_H-M   'P 1'
#
loop_
_entity.id
_entity.type
_entity.pdbx_description
1 polymer ?
#
loop_
_entity_poly.entity_id
_entity_poly.type
_entity_poly.pdbx_seq_one_letter_code
_entity_poly.pdbx_strand_id
1 'polypeptide(L)'
;MPNRSIRFTVVSDPPEDEQDLECEDIGIAHVDLADMFQEGRDIIEQNIDVFDARADGGGIGKLKVTVEALRALRSVYEQYRDDLEA
;
A
#
# COMPACT_ATOMS: atom_id res chain seq x y z
N MET A 1 1.89 13.33 8.76
CA MET A 1 1.12 12.08 8.80
C MET A 1 2.10 10.93 9.04
N PRO A 2 2.12 10.31 10.23
CA PRO A 2 3.15 9.31 10.60
C PRO A 2 3.08 8.00 9.80
N ASN A 3 1.94 7.70 9.16
CA ASN A 3 1.79 6.58 8.22
C ASN A 3 1.36 7.13 6.85
N ARG A 4 2.32 7.35 5.96
CA ARG A 4 2.09 8.01 4.66
C ARG A 4 1.73 7.04 3.53
N SER A 5 2.01 5.74 3.68
CA SER A 5 1.82 4.76 2.60
C SER A 5 1.10 3.50 3.07
N ILE A 6 0.27 2.93 2.20
CA ILE A 6 -0.20 1.55 2.30
C ILE A 6 0.79 0.66 1.54
N ARG A 7 1.34 -0.34 2.23
CA ARG A 7 2.21 -1.35 1.64
C ARG A 7 1.41 -2.62 1.36
N PHE A 8 1.49 -3.10 0.13
CA PHE A 8 0.99 -4.40 -0.29
C PHE A 8 2.19 -5.35 -0.40
N THR A 9 2.10 -6.50 0.24
CA THR A 9 3.09 -7.57 0.13
C THR A 9 2.48 -8.72 -0.66
N VAL A 10 3.16 -9.12 -1.73
CA VAL A 10 2.85 -10.34 -2.47
C VAL A 10 3.64 -11.47 -1.83
N VAL A 11 2.95 -12.55 -1.48
CA VAL A 11 3.54 -13.72 -0.81
C VAL A 11 3.37 -14.96 -1.67
N SER A 12 4.32 -15.88 -1.54
CA SER A 12 4.21 -17.24 -2.08
C SER A 12 3.77 -18.17 -0.95
N ASP A 13 2.64 -18.83 -1.16
CA ASP A 13 2.15 -19.89 -0.28
C ASP A 13 2.98 -21.17 -0.54
N PRO A 14 3.48 -21.87 0.49
CA PRO A 14 4.13 -23.16 0.30
C PRO A 14 3.20 -24.20 -0.34
N PRO A 15 3.74 -25.20 -1.03
CA PRO A 15 2.95 -26.30 -1.60
C PRO A 15 2.30 -27.16 -0.51
N GLU A 16 1.26 -27.93 -0.86
CA GLU A 16 0.44 -28.68 0.12
C GLU A 16 1.26 -29.66 0.99
N ASP A 17 2.34 -30.20 0.43
CA ASP A 17 3.28 -31.13 1.06
C ASP A 17 4.32 -30.47 1.98
N GLU A 18 4.41 -29.13 1.97
CA GLU A 18 5.34 -28.34 2.78
C GLU A 18 4.62 -27.25 3.60
N GLN A 19 3.34 -27.46 3.95
CA GLN A 19 2.50 -26.47 4.66
C GLN A 19 2.97 -26.09 6.08
N ASP A 20 3.95 -26.79 6.64
CA ASP A 20 4.59 -26.40 7.89
C ASP A 20 5.57 -25.22 7.72
N LEU A 21 5.90 -24.82 6.48
CA LEU A 21 6.77 -23.70 6.16
C LEU A 21 6.04 -22.35 6.23
N GLU A 22 6.81 -21.28 6.48
CA GLU A 22 6.29 -19.91 6.43
C GLU A 22 6.15 -19.42 4.98
N CYS A 23 5.14 -18.57 4.72
CA CYS A 23 5.00 -17.87 3.45
C CYS A 23 6.23 -16.98 3.19
N GLU A 24 6.67 -16.94 1.93
CA GLU A 24 7.79 -16.11 1.53
C GLU A 24 7.31 -14.81 0.87
N ASP A 25 7.79 -13.66 1.36
CA ASP A 25 7.57 -12.37 0.72
C ASP A 25 8.31 -12.33 -0.63
N ILE A 26 7.57 -12.16 -1.71
CA ILE A 26 8.13 -12.20 -3.08
C ILE A 26 8.11 -10.82 -3.73
N GLY A 27 7.20 -9.94 -3.30
CA GLY A 27 7.04 -8.63 -3.92
C GLY A 27 6.44 -7.58 -3.01
N ILE A 28 6.79 -6.32 -3.26
CA ILE A 28 6.31 -5.16 -2.52
C ILE A 28 5.75 -4.12 -3.49
N ALA A 29 4.57 -3.60 -3.19
CA ALA A 29 3.99 -2.45 -3.87
C ALA A 29 3.48 -1.41 -2.86
N HIS A 30 3.41 -0.14 -3.26
CA HIS A 30 3.02 0.95 -2.38
C HIS A 30 1.99 1.87 -3.02
N VAL A 31 1.11 2.39 -2.16
CA VAL A 31 0.24 3.54 -2.45
C VAL A 31 0.57 4.64 -1.45
N ASP A 32 0.90 5.83 -1.92
CA ASP A 32 1.11 7.01 -1.07
C ASP A 32 -0.25 7.70 -0.79
N LEU A 33 -0.66 7.69 0.47
CA LEU A 33 -1.90 8.29 0.95
C LEU A 33 -1.83 9.81 0.98
N ALA A 34 -0.65 10.40 1.19
CA ALA A 34 -0.51 11.85 1.14
C ALA A 34 -0.61 12.35 -0.30
N ASP A 35 -0.09 11.62 -1.28
CA ASP A 35 -0.26 11.97 -2.70
C ASP A 35 -1.74 11.91 -3.08
N MET A 36 -2.44 10.84 -2.70
CA MET A 36 -3.90 10.71 -2.89
C MET A 36 -4.68 11.85 -2.20
N PHE A 37 -4.25 12.25 -1.00
CA PHE A 37 -4.84 13.37 -0.27
C PHE A 37 -4.61 14.72 -0.96
N GLN A 38 -3.39 14.96 -1.45
CA GLN A 38 -2.99 16.18 -2.17
C GLN A 38 -3.69 16.29 -3.53
N GLU A 39 -3.78 15.19 -4.28
CA GLU A 39 -4.50 15.14 -5.55
C GLU A 39 -6.02 15.23 -5.36
N GLY A 40 -6.51 14.94 -4.15
CA GLY A 40 -7.91 15.10 -3.79
C GLY A 40 -8.85 14.14 -4.52
N ARG A 41 -8.37 12.93 -4.85
CA ARG A 41 -9.14 11.89 -5.56
C ARG A 41 -8.77 10.50 -5.05
N ASP A 42 -9.72 9.58 -5.06
CA ASP A 42 -9.48 8.16 -4.78
C ASP A 42 -8.74 7.47 -5.94
N ILE A 43 -8.12 6.32 -5.66
CA ILE A 43 -7.44 5.49 -6.67
C ILE A 43 -8.43 4.40 -7.11
N ILE A 44 -8.75 4.34 -8.40
CA ILE A 44 -9.73 3.39 -8.94
C ILE A 44 -9.07 2.53 -10.02
N GLU A 45 -9.07 1.20 -9.82
CA GLU A 45 -8.52 0.20 -10.77
C GLU A 45 -7.14 0.54 -11.36
N GLN A 46 -6.27 1.16 -10.57
CA GLN A 46 -4.96 1.56 -11.03
C GLN A 46 -3.96 0.42 -10.91
N ASN A 47 -3.13 0.23 -11.93
CA ASN A 47 -2.00 -0.69 -11.86
C ASN A 47 -0.81 -0.01 -11.19
N ILE A 48 -0.33 -0.59 -10.10
CA ILE A 48 0.91 -0.19 -9.42
C ILE A 48 1.99 -1.24 -9.65
N ASP A 49 3.24 -0.81 -9.74
CA ASP A 49 4.37 -1.72 -9.96
C ASP A 49 4.68 -2.51 -8.67
N VAL A 50 4.93 -3.81 -8.84
CA VAL A 50 5.39 -4.70 -7.78
C VAL A 50 6.88 -4.89 -7.95
N PHE A 51 7.65 -4.62 -6.91
CA PHE A 51 9.10 -4.74 -6.90
C PHE A 51 9.54 -5.99 -6.13
N ASP A 52 10.60 -6.64 -6.58
CA ASP A 52 11.20 -7.79 -5.89
C ASP A 52 11.58 -7.45 -4.43
N ALA A 53 11.13 -8.27 -3.48
CA ALA A 53 11.41 -8.09 -2.06
C ALA A 53 12.82 -8.54 -1.62
N ARG A 54 13.52 -9.34 -2.45
CA ARG A 54 14.66 -10.15 -2.02
C ARG A 54 16.03 -9.53 -2.30
N ALA A 55 16.20 -8.73 -3.35
CA ALA A 55 17.42 -7.89 -3.51
C ALA A 55 17.43 -6.93 -4.72
N ASP A 56 16.86 -7.31 -5.86
CA ASP A 56 17.20 -6.61 -7.12
C ASP A 56 16.35 -5.37 -7.42
N GLY A 57 15.29 -5.11 -6.63
CA GLY A 57 14.40 -3.97 -6.82
C GLY A 57 13.78 -3.89 -8.23
N GLY A 58 13.90 -4.96 -9.01
CA GLY A 58 13.35 -5.06 -10.35
C GLY A 58 11.83 -5.13 -10.28
N GLY A 59 11.16 -4.50 -11.24
CA GLY A 59 9.71 -4.67 -11.40
C GLY A 59 9.41 -6.12 -11.80
N ILE A 60 8.74 -6.86 -10.92
CA ILE A 60 8.38 -8.28 -11.11
C ILE A 60 6.93 -8.45 -11.58
N GLY A 61 6.14 -7.38 -11.57
CA GLY A 61 4.75 -7.43 -12.01
C GLY A 61 3.98 -6.15 -11.72
N LYS A 62 2.66 -6.24 -11.86
CA LYS A 62 1.73 -5.15 -11.54
C LYS A 62 0.58 -5.67 -10.71
N LEU A 63 0.16 -4.87 -9.73
CA LEU A 63 -1.02 -5.10 -8.92
C LEU A 63 -2.08 -4.08 -9.31
N LYS A 64 -3.27 -4.54 -9.69
CA LYS A 64 -4.42 -3.64 -9.90
C LYS A 64 -5.11 -3.40 -8.57
N VAL A 65 -5.22 -2.14 -8.14
CA VAL A 65 -5.82 -1.77 -6.85
C VAL A 65 -6.89 -0.70 -6.99
N THR A 66 -7.84 -0.72 -6.06
CA THR A 66 -8.77 0.37 -5.78
C THR A 66 -8.61 0.76 -4.31
N VAL A 67 -8.37 2.04 -4.04
CA VAL A 67 -8.23 2.61 -2.70
C VAL A 67 -9.16 3.80 -2.59
N GLU A 68 -10.27 3.59 -1.87
CA GLU A 68 -11.27 4.62 -1.56
C GLU A 68 -11.09 5.09 -0.12
N ALA A 69 -10.37 6.18 0.07
CA ALA A 69 -10.02 6.66 1.41
C ALA A 69 -9.94 8.19 1.53
N LEU A 70 -10.12 8.96 0.45
CA LEU A 70 -10.04 10.42 0.47
C LEU A 70 -10.95 11.04 1.53
N ARG A 71 -12.20 10.60 1.60
CA ARG A 71 -13.17 11.11 2.58
C ARG A 71 -12.72 10.84 4.01
N ALA A 72 -12.22 9.65 4.28
CA ALA A 72 -11.72 9.28 5.60
C ALA A 72 -10.46 10.10 5.96
N LEU A 73 -9.53 10.25 5.01
CA LEU A 73 -8.31 11.05 5.21
C LEU A 73 -8.64 12.53 5.51
N ARG A 74 -9.62 13.13 4.82
CA ARG A 74 -10.10 14.49 5.12
C ARG A 74 -10.70 14.58 6.52
N SER A 75 -11.58 13.65 6.89
CA SER A 75 -12.20 13.66 8.21
C SER A 75 -11.17 13.52 9.34
N VAL A 76 -10.17 12.64 9.17
CA VAL A 76 -9.08 12.48 10.15
C VAL A 76 -8.22 13.74 10.16
N TYR A 77 -7.83 14.28 9.02
CA TYR A 77 -7.01 15.49 8.97
C TYR A 77 -7.70 16.68 9.65
N GLU A 78 -8.99 16.90 9.38
CA GLU A 78 -9.78 17.97 10.01
C GLU A 78 -9.89 17.79 11.51
N GLN A 79 -10.11 16.56 11.99
CA GLN A 79 -10.19 16.26 13.42
C GLN A 79 -8.88 16.58 14.17
N TYR A 80 -7.73 16.30 13.55
CA TYR A 80 -6.42 16.54 14.15
C TYR A 80 -5.85 17.93 13.83
N ARG A 81 -6.51 18.72 12.98
CA ARG A 81 -6.05 20.06 12.60
C ARG A 81 -6.02 21.00 13.81
N ASP A 82 -7.02 20.91 14.67
CA ASP A 82 -7.11 21.71 15.89
C ASP A 82 -6.02 21.35 16.92
N ASP A 83 -5.53 20.10 16.91
CA ASP A 83 -4.41 19.64 17.76
C ASP A 83 -3.02 19.98 17.19
N LEU A 84 -2.93 20.23 15.87
CA LEU A 84 -1.69 20.58 15.16
C LEU A 84 -1.42 22.09 15.11
N GLU A 85 -2.44 22.92 15.32
CA GLU A 85 -2.37 24.39 15.33
C GLU A 85 -2.24 24.99 16.76
N ALA A 86 -2.11 24.15 17.81
CA ALA A 86 -2.01 24.53 19.22
C ALA A 86 -0.56 24.61 19.75
#